data_AF-A0A2V6HBR7-F1
#
_entry.id   AF-A0A2V6HBR7-F1
#
_cell.length_a   1.000
_cell.length_b   1.000
_cell.length_c   1.000
_cell.angle_alpha   90.00
_cell.angle_beta   90.00
_cell.angle_gamma   90.00
#
_symmetry.space_group_name_H-M   'P 1'
#
loop_
_entity.id
_entity.type
_entity.pdbx_description
1 polymer ?
#
loop_
_entity_poly.entity_id
_entity_poly.type
_entity_poly.pdbx_seq_one_letter_code
_entity_poly.pdbx_strand_id
1 'polypeptide(L)'
;MIEAYEKQTDPLQKAAALFEQPIEVLKIPYGNTTLPGYFIKANASNTRRRTLLCTGGYDGTCEELFFSVAGGALKRGYNVLIFDGPGQGGALVMQKLPMRADWENVVYAGG
;
A
#
# COMPACT_ATOMS: atom_id res chain seq x y z
N MET A 1 17.96 5.92 8.93
CA MET A 1 16.96 4.99 8.38
C MET A 1 15.62 5.70 8.16
N ILE A 2 14.98 6.22 9.22
CA ILE A 2 13.70 6.96 9.12
C ILE A 2 13.76 8.12 8.12
N GLU A 3 14.73 9.02 8.23
CA GLU A 3 14.86 10.17 7.30
C GLU A 3 15.00 9.75 5.83
N ALA A 4 15.73 8.66 5.56
CA ALA A 4 15.90 8.14 4.21
C ALA A 4 14.58 7.55 3.69
N TYR A 5 13.84 6.85 4.55
CA TYR A 5 12.53 6.32 4.23
C TYR A 5 11.53 7.45 3.90
N GLU A 6 11.48 8.49 4.72
CA GLU A 6 10.64 9.66 4.47
C GLU A 6 10.98 10.34 3.14
N LYS A 7 12.28 10.53 2.84
CA LYS A 7 12.74 11.10 1.56
C LYS A 7 12.33 10.24 0.35
N GLN A 8 12.20 8.93 0.52
CA GLN A 8 11.71 8.03 -0.53
C GLN A 8 10.20 8.11 -0.70
N THR A 9 9.42 8.18 0.39
CA THR A 9 7.95 8.13 0.33
C THR A 9 7.31 9.48 0.00
N ASP A 10 7.90 10.58 0.46
CA ASP A 10 7.35 11.93 0.36
C ASP A 10 7.02 12.38 -1.09
N PRO A 11 7.87 12.13 -2.10
CA PRO A 11 7.55 12.50 -3.48
C PRO A 11 6.28 11.83 -4.02
N LEU A 12 6.09 10.52 -3.77
CA LEU A 12 4.91 9.81 -4.23
C LEU A 12 3.65 10.31 -3.52
N GLN A 13 3.73 10.52 -2.20
CA GLN A 13 2.60 11.04 -1.41
C GLN A 13 2.18 12.45 -1.85
N LYS A 14 3.14 13.33 -2.16
CA LYS A 14 2.84 14.67 -2.71
C LYS A 14 2.28 14.61 -4.12
N ALA A 15 2.79 13.70 -4.94
CA ALA A 15 2.30 13.52 -6.31
C ALA A 15 0.93 12.82 -6.37
N ALA A 16 0.50 12.12 -5.30
CA ALA A 16 -0.69 11.28 -5.26
C ALA A 16 -1.96 11.97 -5.81
N ALA A 17 -2.18 13.23 -5.43
CA ALA A 17 -3.35 14.02 -5.87
C ALA A 17 -3.23 14.56 -7.31
N LEU A 18 -2.05 14.48 -7.93
CA LEU A 18 -1.77 14.99 -9.27
C LEU A 18 -1.97 13.94 -10.37
N PHE A 19 -2.22 12.68 -10.01
CA PHE A 19 -2.52 11.63 -10.99
C PHE A 19 -3.92 11.79 -11.57
N GLU A 20 -4.10 11.41 -12.84
CA GLU A 20 -5.41 11.38 -13.53
C GLU A 20 -6.44 10.56 -12.75
N GLN A 21 -6.00 9.44 -12.19
CA GLN A 21 -6.70 8.72 -11.14
C GLN A 21 -5.98 9.00 -9.83
N PRO A 22 -6.51 9.87 -8.96
CA PRO A 22 -5.85 10.21 -7.71
C PRO A 22 -5.53 8.97 -6.90
N ILE A 23 -4.29 8.90 -6.40
CA ILE A 23 -3.85 7.87 -5.49
C ILE A 23 -4.36 8.23 -4.10
N GLU A 24 -5.12 7.35 -3.48
CA GLU A 24 -5.56 7.53 -2.09
C GLU A 24 -4.43 7.05 -1.17
N VAL A 25 -3.80 7.96 -0.43
CA VAL A 25 -2.81 7.62 0.61
C VAL A 25 -3.56 7.13 1.85
N LEU A 26 -3.30 5.90 2.27
CA LEU A 26 -4.07 5.20 3.29
C LEU A 26 -3.37 5.14 4.64
N LYS A 27 -4.20 5.12 5.68
CA LYS A 27 -3.87 4.67 7.04
C LYS A 27 -4.90 3.60 7.43
N ILE A 28 -4.57 2.34 7.20
CA ILE A 28 -5.49 1.20 7.36
C ILE A 28 -5.54 0.82 8.85
N PRO A 29 -6.69 0.82 9.54
CA PRO A 29 -6.76 0.43 10.95
C PRO A 29 -6.18 -0.96 11.21
N TYR A 30 -5.31 -1.09 12.22
CA TYR A 30 -4.68 -2.36 12.60
C TYR A 30 -4.38 -2.37 14.11
N GLY A 31 -5.24 -3.05 14.89
CA GLY A 31 -5.16 -3.02 16.35
C GLY A 31 -5.21 -1.59 16.89
N ASN A 32 -4.18 -1.18 17.63
CA ASN A 32 -4.04 0.18 18.19
C ASN A 32 -3.19 1.12 17.31
N THR A 33 -2.89 0.74 16.07
CA THR A 33 -2.10 1.51 15.10
C THR A 33 -2.78 1.48 13.73
N THR A 34 -2.09 1.96 12.69
CA THR A 34 -2.52 1.87 11.30
C THR A 34 -1.41 1.33 10.41
N LEU A 35 -1.74 0.67 9.30
CA LEU A 35 -0.78 0.27 8.29
C LEU A 35 -0.75 1.32 7.15
N PRO A 36 0.43 1.76 6.69
CA PRO A 36 0.53 2.67 5.56
C PRO A 36 0.24 1.93 4.25
N GLY A 37 -0.35 2.63 3.29
CA GLY A 37 -0.61 2.04 1.98
C GLY A 37 -1.15 3.03 0.96
N TYR A 38 -1.47 2.51 -0.22
CA TYR A 38 -2.04 3.26 -1.33
C TYR A 38 -3.21 2.50 -1.93
N PHE A 39 -4.27 3.23 -2.29
CA PHE A 39 -5.37 2.70 -3.09
C PHE A 39 -5.51 3.47 -4.39
N ILE A 40 -5.56 2.74 -5.51
CA ILE A 40 -5.68 3.31 -6.85
C ILE A 40 -6.86 2.65 -7.56
N LYS A 41 -7.78 3.48 -8.08
CA LYS A 41 -8.90 3.02 -8.90
C LYS A 41 -8.46 2.83 -10.34
N ALA A 42 -8.98 1.79 -11.00
CA ALA A 42 -8.71 1.57 -12.42
C ALA A 42 -9.22 2.73 -13.32
N ASN A 43 -10.30 3.40 -12.89
CA ASN A 43 -10.84 4.60 -13.52
C ASN A 43 -11.76 5.36 -12.55
N ALA A 44 -12.23 6.53 -12.96
CA ALA A 44 -13.04 7.44 -12.14
C ALA A 44 -14.48 6.98 -11.90
N SER A 45 -14.92 5.86 -12.50
CA SER A 45 -16.30 5.43 -12.36
C SER A 45 -16.54 4.68 -11.04
N ASN A 46 -17.71 4.90 -10.44
CA ASN A 46 -18.14 4.23 -9.20
C ASN A 46 -18.64 2.79 -9.42
N THR A 47 -18.37 2.18 -10.57
CA THR A 47 -18.73 0.78 -10.81
C THR A 47 -17.84 -0.15 -9.99
N ARG A 48 -18.45 -1.19 -9.41
CA ARG A 48 -17.73 -2.21 -8.64
C ARG A 48 -16.72 -2.93 -9.52
N ARG A 49 -15.48 -3.07 -9.04
CA ARG A 49 -14.38 -3.77 -9.72
C ARG A 49 -13.69 -4.73 -8.78
N ARG A 50 -12.98 -5.69 -9.37
CA ARG A 50 -12.05 -6.54 -8.62
C ARG A 50 -10.87 -5.68 -8.15
N THR A 51 -10.37 -5.98 -6.96
CA THR A 51 -9.19 -5.32 -6.39
C THR A 51 -8.07 -6.33 -6.31
N LEU A 52 -6.90 -5.96 -6.83
CA LEU A 52 -5.65 -6.68 -6.57
C LEU A 52 -5.07 -6.14 -5.26
N LEU A 53 -4.88 -7.04 -4.30
CA LEU A 53 -4.15 -6.76 -3.06
C LEU A 53 -2.67 -7.10 -3.28
N CYS A 54 -1.79 -6.14 -3.03
CA CYS A 54 -0.35 -6.27 -3.19
C CYS A 54 0.36 -5.95 -1.88
N THR A 55 1.27 -6.81 -1.47
CA THR A 55 2.15 -6.59 -0.31
C THR A 55 3.58 -6.96 -0.66
N GLY A 56 4.53 -6.28 -0.02
CA GLY A 56 5.94 -6.47 -0.31
C GLY A 56 6.49 -7.79 0.22
N GLY A 57 7.78 -8.01 -0.01
CA GLY A 57 8.58 -8.99 0.71
C GLY A 57 9.13 -8.42 2.02
N TYR A 58 10.33 -8.82 2.42
CA TYR A 58 11.01 -8.26 3.59
C TYR A 58 11.64 -6.89 3.30
N ASP A 59 12.20 -6.72 2.11
CA ASP A 59 12.94 -5.54 1.65
C ASP A 59 12.12 -4.61 0.73
N GLY A 60 10.93 -5.03 0.31
CA GLY A 60 10.05 -4.23 -0.54
C GLY A 60 9.27 -3.15 0.21
N THR A 61 8.89 -2.10 -0.52
CA THR A 61 8.02 -1.02 0.01
C THR A 61 6.76 -0.84 -0.85
N CYS A 62 5.76 -0.15 -0.29
CA CYS A 62 4.59 0.29 -1.02
C CYS A 62 4.92 1.03 -2.32
N GLU A 63 5.91 1.93 -2.29
CA GLU A 63 6.35 2.74 -3.43
C GLU A 63 6.93 1.87 -4.55
N GLU A 64 7.71 0.84 -4.21
CA GLU A 64 8.23 -0.10 -5.20
C GLU A 64 7.10 -0.86 -5.91
N LEU A 65 6.11 -1.33 -5.14
CA LEU A 65 4.94 -2.04 -5.67
C LEU A 65 4.04 -1.14 -6.52
N PHE A 66 3.98 0.15 -6.20
CA PHE A 66 3.29 1.13 -7.05
C PHE A 66 3.89 1.15 -8.46
N PHE A 67 5.22 1.24 -8.58
CA PHE A 67 5.88 1.27 -9.88
C PHE A 67 5.90 -0.08 -10.61
N SER A 68 6.06 -1.19 -9.87
CA SER A 68 6.23 -2.52 -10.46
C SER A 68 4.91 -3.25 -10.77
N VAL A 69 3.85 -3.02 -9.99
CA VAL A 69 2.60 -3.79 -10.09
C VAL A 69 1.40 -2.96 -10.52
N ALA A 70 1.24 -1.74 -9.98
CA ALA A 70 -0.02 -1.01 -10.12
C ALA A 70 -0.40 -0.74 -11.58
N GLY A 71 0.54 -0.27 -12.40
CA GLY A 71 0.29 0.03 -13.81
C GLY A 71 -0.22 -1.17 -14.62
N GLY A 72 0.27 -2.38 -14.32
CA GLY A 72 -0.19 -3.61 -14.98
C GLY A 72 -1.61 -3.99 -14.59
N ALA A 73 -1.95 -3.89 -13.31
CA ALA A 73 -3.28 -4.20 -12.78
C ALA A 73 -4.33 -3.20 -13.26
N LEU A 74 -4.01 -1.91 -13.21
CA LEU A 74 -4.91 -0.82 -13.64
C LEU A 74 -5.27 -0.95 -15.13
N LYS A 75 -4.29 -1.25 -16.00
CA LYS A 75 -4.52 -1.53 -17.44
C LYS A 75 -5.46 -2.72 -17.70
N ARG A 76 -5.60 -3.63 -16.74
CA ARG A 76 -6.51 -4.79 -16.80
C ARG A 76 -7.87 -4.53 -16.11
N GLY A 77 -8.11 -3.31 -15.65
CA GLY A 77 -9.37 -2.91 -15.02
C GLY A 77 -9.49 -3.31 -13.55
N TYR A 78 -8.39 -3.66 -12.88
CA TYR A 78 -8.40 -3.93 -11.43
C TYR A 78 -8.12 -2.65 -10.66
N ASN A 79 -8.86 -2.45 -9.56
CA ASN A 79 -8.39 -1.54 -8.51
C ASN A 79 -7.14 -2.16 -7.86
N VAL A 80 -6.30 -1.34 -7.24
CA VAL A 80 -5.08 -1.79 -6.58
C VAL A 80 -5.08 -1.29 -5.15
N LEU A 81 -4.88 -2.20 -4.19
CA LEU A 81 -4.59 -1.89 -2.80
C LEU A 81 -3.18 -2.39 -2.50
N ILE A 82 -2.29 -1.47 -2.15
CA ILE A 82 -0.93 -1.77 -1.70
C ILE A 82 -0.83 -1.35 -0.24
N PHE A 83 -0.21 -2.16 0.62
CA PHE A 83 0.10 -1.76 1.99
C PHE A 83 1.35 -2.47 2.52
N ASP A 84 2.02 -1.85 3.50
CA ASP A 84 3.11 -2.48 4.25
C ASP A 84 2.55 -3.07 5.54
N GLY A 85 2.67 -4.39 5.72
CA GLY A 85 2.29 -5.09 6.94
C GLY A 85 3.40 -5.12 8.00
N PRO A 86 3.14 -5.72 9.18
CA PRO A 86 4.17 -5.95 10.19
C PRO A 86 5.42 -6.61 9.60
N GLY A 87 6.59 -6.04 9.88
CA GLY A 87 7.88 -6.49 9.34
C GLY A 87 8.25 -5.94 7.97
N GLN A 88 7.45 -5.04 7.39
CA GLN A 88 7.65 -4.50 6.04
C GLN A 88 7.68 -2.97 6.05
N GLY A 89 8.44 -2.38 5.12
CA GLY A 89 8.45 -0.94 4.80
C GLY A 89 8.14 -0.01 5.97
N GLY A 90 7.11 0.83 5.81
CA GLY A 90 6.77 1.88 6.76
C GLY A 90 6.25 1.33 8.09
N ALA A 91 5.57 0.18 8.08
CA ALA A 91 5.11 -0.48 9.31
C ALA A 91 6.30 -0.92 10.20
N LEU A 92 7.38 -1.43 9.60
CA LEU A 92 8.59 -1.76 10.35
C LEU A 92 9.41 -0.50 10.68
N VAL A 93 9.74 0.31 9.68
CA VAL A 93 10.70 1.42 9.79
C VAL A 93 10.18 2.55 10.67
N MET A 94 8.91 2.92 10.50
CA MET A 94 8.31 4.07 11.19
C MET A 94 7.58 3.66 12.48
N GLN A 95 6.91 2.50 12.45
CA GLN A 95 6.03 2.08 13.56
C GLN A 95 6.63 0.97 14.41
N LYS A 96 7.79 0.43 14.02
CA LYS A 96 8.49 -0.65 14.74
C LYS A 96 7.63 -1.91 14.91
N LEU A 97 6.74 -2.20 13.95
CA LEU A 97 5.95 -3.42 13.94
C LEU A 97 6.82 -4.56 13.38
N PRO A 98 7.22 -5.55 14.19
CA PRO A 98 8.05 -6.66 13.73
C PRO A 98 7.25 -7.64 12.85
N MET A 99 7.96 -8.42 12.04
CA MET A 99 7.37 -9.53 11.29
C MET A 99 6.72 -10.53 12.26
N ARG A 100 5.57 -11.09 11.87
CA ARG A 100 4.87 -12.14 12.61
C ARG A 100 4.82 -13.42 11.78
N ALA A 101 4.83 -14.57 12.46
CA ALA A 101 4.83 -15.87 11.80
C ALA A 101 3.48 -16.22 11.14
N ASP A 102 2.39 -15.67 11.66
CA ASP A 102 1.02 -15.88 11.20
C ASP A 102 0.53 -14.69 10.34
N TRP A 103 1.36 -14.31 9.37
CA TRP A 103 1.12 -13.14 8.53
C TRP A 103 -0.16 -13.25 7.69
N GLU A 104 -0.67 -14.46 7.44
CA GLU A 104 -1.98 -14.69 6.83
C GLU A 104 -3.11 -13.96 7.56
N ASN A 105 -3.00 -13.76 8.88
CA ASN A 105 -3.98 -13.01 9.67
C ASN A 105 -3.96 -11.50 9.42
N VAL A 106 -2.90 -10.97 8.78
CA VAL A 106 -2.81 -9.54 8.39
C VAL A 106 -3.72 -9.24 7.19
N VAL A 107 -3.81 -10.20 6.25
CA VAL A 107 -4.64 -10.10 5.04
C VAL A 107 -5.99 -10.79 5.19
N TYR A 108 -6.24 -11.44 6.32
CA TYR A 108 -7.49 -12.11 6.59
C TYR A 108 -8.59 -11.09 6.87
N ALA A 109 -9.52 -10.96 5.92
CA ALA A 109 -10.78 -10.27 6.11
C ALA A 109 -11.86 -11.30 6.50
N GLY A 110 -11.77 -11.82 7.73
CA GLY A 110 -12.80 -12.70 8.28
C GLY A 110 -14.05 -11.93 8.67
N GLY A 111 -15.18 -12.29 8.05
CA GLY A 111 -16.50 -12.07 8.64
C GLY A 111 -16.80 -13.09 9.73
#